data_AF-A0A965FV16-F1
#
_entry.id   AF-A0A965FV16-F1
#
_cell.length_a   1.000
_cell.length_b   1.000
_cell.length_c   1.000
_cell.angle_alpha   90.00
_cell.angle_beta   90.00
_cell.angle_gamma   90.00
#
_symmetry.space_group_name_H-M   'P 1'
#
loop_
_entity.id
_entity.type
_entity.pdbx_description
1 polymer ?
#
loop_
_entity_poly.entity_id
_entity_poly.type
_entity_poly.pdbx_seq_one_letter_code
_entity_poly.pdbx_strand_id
1 'polypeptide(L)'
;MEQAKKTFIEMLPKIYGMYTGGFIAFIILMAILEQMGLGADTIGILFIVFTVVVYAGIGWLSRTMQVEAYYVAGRQVPALFNG
;
A
#
# COMPACT_ATOMS: atom_id res chain seq x y z
N MET A 1 -19.26 -2.01 17.47
CA MET A 1 -17.80 -1.73 17.37
C MET A 1 -16.96 -2.99 17.21
N GLU A 2 -17.31 -4.13 17.83
CA GLU A 2 -16.53 -5.37 17.72
C GLU A 2 -16.60 -6.05 16.32
N GLN A 3 -17.76 -6.04 15.67
CA GLN A 3 -17.95 -6.62 14.32
C GLN A 3 -17.06 -5.96 13.26
N ALA A 4 -16.98 -4.62 13.22
CA ALA A 4 -16.15 -3.89 12.26
C ALA A 4 -14.64 -4.20 12.44
N LYS A 5 -14.19 -4.43 13.68
CA LYS A 5 -12.81 -4.81 13.99
C LYS A 5 -12.51 -6.23 13.49
N LYS A 6 -13.41 -7.20 13.68
CA LYS A 6 -13.24 -8.58 13.15
C LYS A 6 -13.15 -8.59 11.63
N THR A 7 -14.05 -7.87 10.94
CA THR A 7 -14.03 -7.76 9.47
C THR A 7 -12.74 -7.12 8.94
N PHE A 8 -12.22 -6.09 9.60
CA PHE A 8 -10.94 -5.48 9.22
C PHE A 8 -9.75 -6.44 9.41
N ILE A 9 -9.69 -7.13 10.54
CA ILE A 9 -8.62 -8.10 10.81
C ILE A 9 -8.65 -9.27 9.82
N GLU A 10 -9.83 -9.72 9.41
CA GLU A 10 -10.02 -10.76 8.39
C GLU A 10 -9.56 -10.31 6.99
N MET A 11 -9.59 -9.01 6.70
CA MET A 11 -9.10 -8.45 5.43
C MET A 11 -7.59 -8.25 5.39
N LEU A 12 -6.91 -8.12 6.54
CA LEU A 12 -5.46 -7.92 6.61
C LEU A 12 -4.67 -9.00 5.85
N PRO A 13 -4.87 -10.31 6.07
CA PRO A 13 -4.13 -11.35 5.35
C PRO A 13 -4.28 -11.27 3.84
N LYS A 14 -5.47 -10.88 3.37
CA LYS A 14 -5.75 -10.73 1.93
C LYS A 14 -5.00 -9.54 1.34
N ILE A 15 -4.94 -8.43 2.06
CA ILE A 15 -4.20 -7.23 1.64
C ILE A 15 -2.70 -7.50 1.62
N TYR A 16 -2.14 -8.05 2.71
CA TYR A 16 -0.73 -8.42 2.77
C TYR A 16 -0.36 -9.50 1.75
N GLY A 17 -1.22 -10.50 1.57
CA GLY A 17 -1.03 -11.55 0.57
C GLY A 17 -1.00 -10.99 -0.86
N MET A 18 -1.87 -10.02 -1.18
CA MET A 18 -1.87 -9.33 -2.47
C MET A 18 -0.58 -8.53 -2.70
N TYR A 19 -0.12 -7.76 -1.71
CA TYR A 19 1.14 -7.00 -1.83
C TYR A 19 2.35 -7.93 -1.99
N THR A 20 2.45 -8.95 -1.15
CA THR A 20 3.55 -9.94 -1.23
C THR A 20 3.51 -10.69 -2.57
N GLY A 21 2.34 -11.11 -3.02
CA GLY A 21 2.18 -11.78 -4.32
C GLY A 21 2.57 -10.88 -5.49
N GLY A 22 2.15 -9.61 -5.48
CA GLY A 22 2.54 -8.63 -6.49
C GLY A 22 4.04 -8.39 -6.51
N PHE A 23 4.69 -8.34 -5.34
CA PHE A 23 6.14 -8.19 -5.23
C PHE A 23 6.91 -9.41 -5.76
N ILE A 24 6.46 -10.63 -5.44
CA ILE A 24 7.06 -11.86 -5.98
C ILE A 24 6.91 -11.90 -7.51
N ALA A 25 5.72 -11.58 -8.02
CA ALA A 25 5.48 -11.51 -9.47
C ALA A 25 6.40 -10.48 -10.15
N PHE A 26 6.63 -9.33 -9.52
CA PHE A 26 7.57 -8.32 -10.00
C PHE A 26 9.02 -8.85 -10.04
N ILE A 27 9.48 -9.54 -8.99
CA ILE A 27 10.82 -10.15 -8.97
C ILE A 27 10.97 -11.18 -10.10
N ILE A 28 9.97 -12.06 -10.29
CA ILE A 28 10.00 -13.07 -11.36
C ILE A 28 10.07 -12.38 -12.73
N LEU A 29 9.28 -11.33 -12.95
CA LEU A 29 9.33 -10.53 -14.17
C LEU A 29 10.73 -9.94 -14.40
N MET A 30 11.35 -9.34 -13.38
CA MET A 30 12.70 -8.80 -13.48
C MET A 30 13.73 -9.89 -13.81
N ALA A 31 13.62 -11.07 -13.19
CA ALA A 31 14.51 -12.19 -13.47
C ALA A 31 14.39 -12.70 -14.91
N ILE A 32 13.17 -12.72 -15.47
CA ILE A 32 12.96 -13.05 -16.90
C ILE A 32 13.60 -11.99 -17.79
N LEU A 33 13.37 -10.71 -17.48
CA LEU A 33 13.93 -9.60 -18.24
C LEU A 33 15.47 -9.59 -18.21
N GLU A 34 16.07 -9.89 -17.06
CA GLU A 34 17.53 -10.06 -16.92
C GLU A 34 18.05 -11.16 -17.86
N GLN A 35 17.38 -12.31 -17.92
CA GLN A 35 17.75 -13.40 -18.83
C GLN A 35 17.57 -13.03 -20.31
N MET A 36 16.67 -12.10 -20.63
CA MET A 36 16.51 -11.54 -21.98
C MET A 36 17.62 -10.53 -22.34
N GLY A 37 18.56 -10.26 -21.43
CA GLY A 37 19.72 -9.39 -21.67
C GLY A 37 19.52 -7.94 -21.23
N LEU A 38 18.50 -7.64 -20.43
CA LEU A 38 18.38 -6.31 -19.82
C LEU A 38 19.54 -6.06 -18.85
N GLY A 39 20.17 -4.90 -18.98
CA GLY A 39 21.25 -4.47 -18.10
C GLY A 39 20.77 -4.25 -16.66
N ALA A 40 21.66 -4.47 -15.71
CA ALA A 40 21.40 -4.29 -14.28
C ALA A 40 21.02 -2.83 -13.93
N ASP A 41 21.52 -1.87 -14.70
CA ASP A 41 21.16 -0.45 -14.61
C ASP A 41 19.66 -0.24 -14.88
N THR A 42 19.15 -0.86 -15.93
CA THR A 42 17.74 -0.74 -16.33
C THR A 42 16.83 -1.48 -15.35
N ILE A 43 17.24 -2.64 -14.85
CA ILE A 43 16.52 -3.36 -13.79
C ILE A 43 16.43 -2.51 -12.51
N GLY A 44 17.51 -1.82 -12.15
CA GLY A 44 17.52 -0.87 -11.02
C GLY A 44 16.51 0.27 -11.19
N ILE A 45 16.43 0.85 -12.39
CA ILE A 45 15.43 1.88 -12.72
C ILE A 45 14.01 1.33 -12.61
N LEU A 46 13.76 0.12 -13.14
CA LEU A 46 12.44 -0.53 -13.07
C LEU A 46 12.00 -0.77 -11.62
N PHE A 47 12.93 -1.12 -10.72
CA PHE A 47 12.65 -1.24 -9.29
C PHE A 47 12.18 0.08 -8.67
N ILE A 48 12.84 1.19 -8.98
CA ILE A 48 12.45 2.52 -8.47
C ILE A 48 11.07 2.90 -9.03
N VAL A 49 10.88 2.77 -10.35
CA VAL A 49 9.60 3.08 -11.02
C VAL A 49 8.47 2.25 -10.41
N PHE A 50 8.69 0.96 -10.16
CA PHE A 50 7.70 0.10 -9.52
C PHE A 50 7.28 0.64 -8.15
N THR A 51 8.22 1.03 -7.29
CA THR A 51 7.88 1.60 -5.96
C THR A 51 7.07 2.89 -6.09
N VAL A 52 7.42 3.77 -7.04
CA VAL A 52 6.67 5.01 -7.30
C VAL A 52 5.25 4.72 -7.77
N VAL A 53 5.07 3.76 -8.69
CA VAL A 53 3.75 3.35 -9.20
C VAL A 53 2.89 2.76 -8.08
N VAL A 54 3.47 1.93 -7.20
CA VAL A 54 2.77 1.38 -6.04
C VAL A 54 2.30 2.50 -5.11
N TYR A 55 3.17 3.44 -4.74
CA TYR A 55 2.79 4.57 -3.89
C TYR A 55 1.73 5.47 -4.55
N ALA A 56 1.88 5.75 -5.84
CA ALA A 56 0.89 6.51 -6.60
C ALA A 56 -0.48 5.79 -6.64
N GLY A 57 -0.49 4.48 -6.85
CA GLY A 57 -1.70 3.65 -6.84
C GLY A 57 -2.38 3.61 -5.47
N ILE A 58 -1.61 3.42 -4.40
CA ILE A 58 -2.13 3.48 -3.02
C ILE A 58 -2.71 4.87 -2.75
N GLY A 59 -2.00 5.95 -3.12
CA GLY A 59 -2.48 7.32 -2.95
C GLY A 59 -3.76 7.59 -3.73
N TRP A 60 -3.87 7.09 -4.97
CA TRP A 60 -5.08 7.19 -5.78
C TRP A 60 -6.27 6.45 -5.16
N LEU A 61 -6.08 5.19 -4.77
CA LEU A 61 -7.12 4.39 -4.09
C LEU A 61 -7.50 5.00 -2.74
N SER A 62 -6.52 5.57 -2.02
CA SER A 62 -6.74 6.25 -0.74
C SER A 62 -7.50 7.56 -0.90
N ARG A 63 -7.30 8.28 -2.01
CA ARG A 63 -8.06 9.50 -2.35
C ARG A 63 -9.55 9.22 -2.50
N THR A 64 -9.92 8.04 -2.99
CA THR A 64 -11.33 7.60 -3.04
C THR A 64 -11.87 7.07 -1.71
N MET A 65 -11.03 6.94 -0.67
CA MET A 65 -11.38 6.32 0.62
C MET A 65 -11.54 7.32 1.79
N GLN A 66 -11.48 8.64 1.57
CA GLN A 66 -11.46 9.61 2.68
C GLN A 66 -12.23 10.90 2.44
N VAL A 67 -13.56 10.85 2.45
CA VAL A 67 -14.38 12.05 2.75
C VAL A 67 -15.26 11.88 3.99
N GLU A 68 -15.48 10.65 4.47
CA GLU A 68 -16.42 10.37 5.57
C GLU A 68 -15.78 10.41 6.97
N ALA A 69 -14.45 10.36 7.08
CA ALA A 69 -13.75 10.31 8.37
C ALA A 69 -13.46 11.68 9.01
N TYR A 70 -13.69 12.79 8.30
CA TYR A 70 -13.33 14.15 8.77
C TYR A 70 -14.50 14.95 9.38
N TYR A 71 -15.71 14.39 9.43
CA TYR A 71 -16.91 15.08 9.97
C TYR A 71 -17.47 14.52 11.28
N VAL A 72 -16.68 13.75 12.05
CA VAL A 72 -16.94 13.54 13.48
C VAL A 72 -15.89 14.29 14.30
N ALA A 73 -15.91 15.62 14.16
CA ALA A 73 -15.44 16.56 15.19
C ALA A 73 -16.39 16.50 16.41
N GLY A 74 -16.53 15.31 16.98
CA GLY A 74 -17.45 14.99 18.07
C GLY A 74 -16.71 14.83 19.40
N ARG A 75 -16.03 15.90 19.81
CA ARG A 75 -15.45 16.20 21.14
C ARG A 75 -14.08 15.62 21.54
N GLN A 76 -13.22 16.61 21.84
CA GLN A 76 -12.18 16.72 22.88
C GLN A 76 -10.88 15.94 22.68
N VAL A 77 -9.87 16.65 22.18
CA VAL A 77 -8.46 16.34 22.49
C VAL A 77 -8.33 16.40 24.02
N PRO A 78 -7.93 15.32 24.71
CA PRO A 78 -7.75 15.31 26.15
C PRO A 78 -6.72 16.37 26.57
N ALA A 79 -6.97 17.06 27.69
CA ALA A 79 -6.13 18.16 28.17
C ALA A 79 -4.64 17.79 28.34
N LEU A 80 -4.34 16.50 28.58
CA LEU A 80 -2.98 15.95 28.68
C LEU A 80 -2.13 16.12 27.40
N PHE A 81 -2.78 16.38 26.26
CA PHE A 81 -2.12 16.50 24.95
C PHE A 81 -2.23 17.92 24.35
N ASN A 82 -2.70 18.90 25.14
CA ASN A 82 -2.80 20.31 24.73
C ASN A 82 -2.05 21.26 25.69
N GLY A 83 -0.92 20.78 26.25
CA GLY A 83 -0.07 21.51 27.21
C GLY A 83 0.45 20.62 28.31
#